data_AF-A0A0Q8GGV0-F1
#
_entry.id   AF-A0A0Q8GGV0-F1
#
_cell.length_a   1.000
_cell.length_b   1.000
_cell.length_c   1.000
_cell.angle_alpha   90.00
_cell.angle_beta   90.00
_cell.angle_gamma   90.00
#
_symmetry.space_group_name_H-M   'P 1'
#
loop_
_entity.id
_entity.type
_entity.pdbx_description
1 polymer ?
#
loop_
_entity_poly.entity_id
_entity_poly.type
_entity_poly.pdbx_seq_one_letter_code
_entity_poly.pdbx_strand_id
1 'polypeptide(L)'
;MGSTKARYLQHPSLRQVTCNGDCTATLAAAYTAGKRIIWVDGDMAIQSSQTLGSASDPMVIIAKRDITLSGGFQLNGMLVAGRHVNWTNASGGSMIVGMLLAEGNVVTDGVMDIVYQPAIADQLRNRVGSFVRVPGGWTPLNR
;
A
#
# COMPACT_ATOMS: atom_id res chain seq x y z
N MET A 1 11.14 -20.89 -10.55
CA MET A 1 12.20 -19.87 -10.41
C MET A 1 11.54 -18.50 -10.58
N GLY A 2 11.09 -17.77 -9.56
CA GLY A 2 11.67 -17.53 -8.25
C GLY A 2 12.12 -16.06 -8.15
N SER A 3 11.29 -15.10 -8.58
CA SER A 3 11.59 -13.67 -8.43
C SER A 3 11.39 -13.28 -6.97
N THR A 4 12.46 -13.30 -6.19
CA THR A 4 12.48 -12.85 -4.80
C THR A 4 12.19 -11.35 -4.70
N LYS A 5 11.54 -10.91 -3.60
CA LYS A 5 11.25 -9.50 -3.22
C LYS A 5 12.37 -8.51 -3.58
N ALA A 6 13.62 -8.96 -3.54
CA ALA A 6 14.82 -8.21 -3.91
C ALA A 6 14.78 -7.59 -5.33
N ARG A 7 14.08 -8.20 -6.30
CA ARG A 7 13.98 -7.66 -7.68
C ARG A 7 12.93 -6.56 -7.81
N TYR A 8 11.92 -6.54 -6.94
CA TYR A 8 10.92 -5.47 -6.88
C TYR A 8 11.54 -4.16 -6.37
N LEU A 9 12.47 -4.28 -5.40
CA LEU A 9 13.31 -3.19 -4.89
C LEU A 9 14.20 -2.53 -5.96
N GLN A 10 14.55 -3.27 -7.02
CA GLN A 10 15.42 -2.78 -8.10
C GLN A 10 14.64 -2.22 -9.29
N HIS A 11 13.31 -2.07 -9.19
CA HIS A 11 12.53 -1.50 -10.29
C HIS A 11 12.93 -0.03 -10.48
N PRO A 12 13.40 0.40 -11.66
CA PRO A 12 13.94 1.76 -11.88
C PRO A 12 12.91 2.88 -11.67
N SER A 13 11.62 2.54 -11.62
CA SER A 13 10.52 3.49 -11.33
C SER A 13 10.20 3.61 -9.83
N LEU A 14 10.81 2.78 -8.98
CA LEU A 14 10.60 2.79 -7.53
C LEU A 14 11.37 3.94 -6.92
N ARG A 15 10.65 4.89 -6.32
CA ARG A 15 11.27 5.98 -5.55
C ARG A 15 11.27 5.59 -4.08
N GLN A 16 12.46 5.38 -3.54
CA GLN A 16 12.65 5.24 -2.11
C GLN A 16 12.47 6.60 -1.43
N VAL A 17 11.65 6.64 -0.39
CA VAL A 17 11.43 7.78 0.49
C VAL A 17 11.60 7.32 1.93
N THR A 18 11.99 8.25 2.79
CA THR A 18 12.08 8.05 4.23
C THR A 18 11.22 9.12 4.89
N CYS A 19 10.35 8.73 5.80
CA CYS A 19 9.63 9.66 6.67
C CYS A 19 10.03 9.36 8.11
N ASN A 20 9.92 10.37 8.96
CA ASN A 20 10.15 10.21 10.39
C ASN A 20 8.87 10.66 11.11
N GLY A 21 7.91 9.75 11.27
CA GLY A 21 6.55 10.06 11.71
C GLY A 21 5.55 10.13 10.54
N ASP A 22 4.82 11.23 10.42
CA ASP A 22 3.78 11.40 9.40
C ASP A 22 4.37 11.45 7.97
N CYS A 23 4.03 10.45 7.15
CA CYS A 23 4.45 10.33 5.76
C CYS A 23 3.57 11.12 4.78
N THR A 24 2.47 11.73 5.23
CA THR A 24 1.45 12.28 4.35
C THR A 24 2.00 13.32 3.37
N ALA A 25 2.76 14.30 3.85
CA ALA A 25 3.36 15.34 3.00
C ALA A 25 4.38 14.77 1.99
N THR A 26 5.20 13.81 2.42
CA THR A 26 6.21 13.16 1.56
C THR A 26 5.56 12.38 0.42
N LEU A 27 4.48 11.65 0.72
CA LEU A 27 3.73 10.89 -0.28
C LEU A 27 2.97 11.80 -1.24
N ALA A 28 2.34 12.87 -0.74
CA ALA A 28 1.67 13.86 -1.57
C ALA A 28 2.65 14.54 -2.53
N ALA A 29 3.81 14.99 -2.04
CA ALA A 29 4.86 15.58 -2.87
C ALA A 29 5.37 14.60 -3.95
N ALA A 30 5.55 13.33 -3.60
CA ALA A 30 5.96 12.31 -4.56
C ALA A 30 4.89 12.06 -5.64
N TYR A 31 3.62 12.04 -5.25
CA TYR A 31 2.50 11.93 -6.19
C TYR A 31 2.43 13.14 -7.13
N THR A 32 2.56 14.36 -6.63
CA THR A 32 2.62 15.59 -7.45
C THR A 32 3.84 15.58 -8.38
N ALA A 33 4.96 15.01 -7.96
CA ALA A 33 6.15 14.83 -8.80
C ALA A 33 6.01 13.70 -9.86
N GLY A 34 4.80 13.16 -10.06
CA GLY A 34 4.51 12.13 -11.06
C GLY A 34 4.99 10.73 -10.67
N LYS A 35 5.38 10.51 -9.40
CA LYS A 35 5.79 9.17 -8.93
C LYS A 35 4.55 8.36 -8.59
N ARG A 36 4.56 7.10 -9.03
CA ARG A 36 3.43 6.17 -8.86
C ARG A 36 3.78 4.90 -8.08
N ILE A 37 5.07 4.62 -7.89
CA ILE A 37 5.56 3.51 -7.08
C ILE A 37 6.51 4.09 -6.04
N ILE A 38 6.08 4.08 -4.79
CA ILE A 38 6.85 4.60 -3.66
C ILE A 38 7.22 3.46 -2.73
N TRP A 39 8.49 3.47 -2.33
CA TRP A 39 9.00 2.60 -1.28
C TRP A 39 9.35 3.44 -0.05
N VAL A 40 8.67 3.19 1.05
CA VAL A 40 8.99 3.79 2.34
C VAL A 40 9.97 2.88 3.07
N ASP A 41 11.21 3.35 3.22
CA ASP A 41 12.23 2.64 3.98
C ASP A 41 12.14 2.98 5.47
N GLY A 42 11.20 2.34 6.14
CA GLY A 42 10.92 2.56 7.55
C GLY A 42 9.48 2.23 7.91
N ASP A 43 9.10 2.72 9.09
CA ASP A 43 7.70 2.74 9.52
C ASP A 43 6.95 3.86 8.79
N MET A 44 5.70 3.63 8.44
CA MET A 44 4.86 4.59 7.73
C MET A 44 3.67 4.98 8.61
N ALA A 45 3.55 6.26 8.98
CA ALA A 45 2.35 6.76 9.64
C ALA A 45 1.59 7.72 8.71
N ILE A 46 0.26 7.64 8.70
CA ILE A 46 -0.65 8.60 8.07
C ILE A 46 -1.59 9.08 9.17
N GLN A 47 -1.45 10.34 9.55
CA GLN A 47 -2.23 10.92 10.66
C GLN A 47 -3.22 11.99 10.19
N SER A 48 -3.00 12.53 8.99
CA SER A 48 -3.85 13.56 8.39
C SER A 48 -4.73 12.98 7.28
N SER A 49 -5.84 13.65 7.01
CA SER A 49 -6.75 13.27 5.92
C SER A 49 -6.14 13.66 4.58
N GLN A 50 -5.89 12.67 3.72
CA GLN A 50 -5.28 12.87 2.42
C GLN A 50 -5.79 11.83 1.44
N THR A 51 -6.11 12.26 0.23
CA THR A 51 -6.39 11.38 -0.91
C THR A 51 -5.13 11.22 -1.75
N LEU A 52 -4.73 9.98 -2.02
CA LEU A 52 -3.62 9.61 -2.89
C LEU A 52 -4.08 8.68 -4.02
N GLY A 53 -3.64 9.00 -5.25
CA GLY A 53 -4.06 8.29 -6.45
C GLY A 53 -5.48 8.60 -6.90
N SER A 54 -5.82 8.14 -8.11
CA SER A 54 -7.18 8.18 -8.66
C SER A 54 -7.47 6.90 -9.43
N ALA A 55 -8.71 6.70 -9.87
CA ALA A 55 -9.08 5.56 -10.71
C ALA A 55 -8.35 5.56 -12.07
N SER A 56 -7.97 6.73 -12.60
CA SER A 56 -7.19 6.85 -13.85
C SER A 56 -5.67 6.84 -13.62
N ASP A 57 -5.23 7.05 -12.39
CA ASP A 57 -3.82 7.16 -12.03
C ASP A 57 -3.55 6.54 -10.63
N PRO A 58 -3.56 5.20 -10.53
CA PRO A 58 -3.42 4.51 -9.26
C PRO A 58 -2.00 4.64 -8.72
N MET A 59 -1.88 4.66 -7.39
CA MET A 59 -0.60 4.75 -6.69
C MET A 59 -0.28 3.47 -5.91
N VAL A 60 0.97 3.02 -5.99
CA VAL A 60 1.50 1.89 -5.23
C VAL A 60 2.43 2.40 -4.14
N ILE A 61 2.13 2.01 -2.90
CA ILE A 61 2.92 2.38 -1.72
C ILE A 61 3.35 1.10 -1.02
N ILE A 62 4.65 0.98 -0.79
CA ILE A 62 5.25 -0.18 -0.14
C ILE A 62 6.02 0.32 1.08
N ALA A 63 5.57 -0.03 2.28
CA ALA A 63 6.29 0.23 3.51
C ALA A 63 7.07 -1.01 3.92
N LYS A 64 8.36 -0.85 4.22
CA LYS A 64 9.23 -1.96 4.62
C LYS A 64 8.89 -2.54 6.00
N ARG A 65 8.33 -1.73 6.91
CA ARG A 65 8.03 -2.10 8.30
C ARG A 65 6.53 -1.97 8.58
N ASP A 66 6.17 -1.35 9.70
CA ASP A 66 4.79 -1.22 10.16
C ASP A 66 4.10 -0.01 9.50
N ILE A 67 2.81 -0.14 9.23
CA ILE A 67 1.95 0.93 8.73
C ILE A 67 0.96 1.32 9.82
N THR A 68 0.86 2.62 10.14
CA THR A 68 -0.15 3.16 11.05
C THR A 68 -1.04 4.16 10.30
N LEU A 69 -2.33 3.86 10.19
CA LEU A 69 -3.33 4.73 9.58
C LEU A 69 -4.25 5.25 10.69
N SER A 70 -4.25 6.56 10.92
CA SER A 70 -5.07 7.18 11.98
C SER A 70 -5.95 8.35 11.52
N GLY A 71 -5.64 8.94 10.37
CA GLY A 71 -6.45 9.98 9.74
C GLY A 71 -7.41 9.45 8.66
N GLY A 72 -8.26 10.34 8.12
CA GLY A 72 -9.17 10.06 7.01
C GLY A 72 -8.44 9.88 5.67
N PHE A 73 -7.66 8.81 5.56
CA PHE A 73 -6.84 8.50 4.41
C PHE A 73 -7.66 7.85 3.29
N GLN A 74 -7.49 8.31 2.05
CA GLN A 74 -8.11 7.67 0.90
C GLN A 74 -7.05 7.28 -0.11
N LEU A 75 -6.95 5.98 -0.42
CA LEU A 75 -6.00 5.48 -1.41
C LEU A 75 -6.72 4.82 -2.57
N ASN A 76 -6.43 5.24 -3.78
CA ASN A 76 -6.76 4.50 -5.00
C ASN A 76 -5.49 3.81 -5.51
N GLY A 77 -5.38 2.49 -5.30
CA GLY A 77 -4.22 1.71 -5.70
C GLY A 77 -3.87 0.57 -4.74
N MET A 78 -2.58 0.38 -4.50
CA MET A 78 -2.08 -0.77 -3.74
C MET A 78 -1.22 -0.31 -2.56
N LEU A 79 -1.55 -0.82 -1.37
CA LEU A 79 -0.77 -0.62 -0.15
C LEU A 79 -0.15 -1.95 0.27
N VAL A 80 1.17 -1.95 0.53
CA VAL A 80 1.91 -3.13 0.98
C VAL A 80 2.65 -2.83 2.27
N ALA A 81 2.36 -3.58 3.33
CA ALA A 81 3.07 -3.54 4.60
C ALA A 81 4.00 -4.75 4.72
N GLY A 82 5.29 -4.48 4.96
CA GLY A 82 6.29 -5.53 5.21
C GLY A 82 6.16 -6.18 6.59
N ARG A 83 5.36 -5.60 7.50
CA ARG A 83 5.02 -6.19 8.80
C ARG A 83 3.54 -5.96 9.13
N HIS A 84 3.22 -5.18 10.16
CA HIS A 84 1.84 -5.01 10.62
C HIS A 84 1.18 -3.78 9.99
N VAL A 85 -0.14 -3.83 9.90
CA VAL A 85 -0.97 -2.65 9.60
C VAL A 85 -1.82 -2.38 10.84
N ASN A 86 -1.66 -1.21 11.44
CA ASN A 86 -2.54 -0.72 12.48
C ASN A 86 -3.39 0.42 11.90
N TRP A 87 -4.70 0.22 11.85
CA TRP A 87 -5.62 1.16 11.23
C TRP A 87 -6.67 1.57 12.26
N THR A 88 -6.46 2.73 12.87
CA THR A 88 -7.30 3.29 13.93
C THR A 88 -8.00 4.54 13.39
N ASN A 89 -9.19 4.41 12.81
CA ASN A 89 -9.94 5.54 12.27
C ASN A 89 -10.50 6.42 13.40
N ALA A 90 -9.71 7.38 13.89
CA ALA A 90 -10.12 8.28 14.96
C ALA A 90 -10.96 9.47 14.45
N SER A 91 -10.84 9.86 13.18
CA SER A 91 -11.44 11.11 12.67
C SER A 91 -11.80 11.09 11.17
N GLY A 92 -12.81 10.30 10.80
CA GLY A 92 -13.38 10.25 9.45
C GLY A 92 -13.08 8.96 8.69
N GLY A 93 -13.95 8.60 7.74
CA GLY A 93 -13.88 7.35 6.99
C GLY A 93 -12.63 7.28 6.12
N SER A 94 -11.67 6.44 6.51
CA SER A 94 -10.55 6.04 5.68
C SER A 94 -10.95 4.88 4.76
N MET A 95 -10.50 4.92 3.51
CA MET A 95 -10.92 4.00 2.45
C MET A 95 -9.73 3.63 1.56
N ILE A 96 -9.59 2.34 1.26
CA ILE A 96 -8.63 1.87 0.26
C ILE A 96 -9.42 1.24 -0.89
N VAL A 97 -9.36 1.87 -2.05
CA VAL A 97 -9.91 1.37 -3.31
C VAL A 97 -8.79 0.68 -4.08
N GLY A 98 -8.79 -0.65 -4.08
CA GLY A 98 -7.76 -1.46 -4.75
C GLY A 98 -7.32 -2.64 -3.90
N MET A 99 -6.07 -2.64 -3.42
CA MET A 99 -5.49 -3.78 -2.70
C MET A 99 -4.70 -3.36 -1.46
N LEU A 100 -4.86 -4.12 -0.38
CA LEU A 100 -4.03 -4.05 0.81
C LEU A 100 -3.34 -5.42 0.98
N LEU A 101 -2.02 -5.43 1.09
CA LEU A 101 -1.24 -6.62 1.42
C LEU A 101 -0.43 -6.35 2.68
N ALA A 102 -0.56 -7.20 3.68
CA ALA A 102 0.25 -7.15 4.89
C ALA A 102 0.91 -8.51 5.10
N GLU A 103 2.18 -8.50 5.48
CA GLU A 103 2.92 -9.73 5.82
C GLU A 103 2.63 -10.21 7.25
N GLY A 104 2.27 -9.27 8.14
CA GLY A 104 1.87 -9.53 9.52
C GLY A 104 0.39 -9.27 9.75
N ASN A 105 0.03 -8.94 10.99
CA ASN A 105 -1.36 -8.72 11.37
C ASN A 105 -1.89 -7.38 10.84
N VAL A 106 -3.16 -7.39 10.45
CA VAL A 106 -3.95 -6.20 10.16
C VAL A 106 -4.90 -5.99 11.34
N VAL A 107 -4.66 -4.94 12.13
CA VAL A 107 -5.50 -4.54 13.26
C VAL A 107 -6.28 -3.32 12.84
N THR A 108 -7.60 -3.37 12.97
CA THR A 108 -8.51 -2.35 12.47
C THR A 108 -9.48 -1.94 13.55
N ASP A 109 -9.64 -0.63 13.74
CA ASP A 109 -10.58 -0.02 14.67
C ASP A 109 -11.28 1.16 13.97
N GLY A 110 -12.63 1.16 13.98
CA GLY A 110 -13.48 2.16 13.30
C GLY A 110 -14.08 1.73 11.95
N VAL A 111 -14.88 2.62 11.33
CA VAL A 111 -15.58 2.38 10.06
C VAL A 111 -14.59 2.44 8.91
N MET A 112 -14.46 1.36 8.15
CA MET A 112 -13.56 1.28 6.99
C MET A 112 -14.18 0.47 5.86
N ASP A 113 -13.80 0.83 4.64
CA ASP A 113 -14.24 0.14 3.43
C ASP A 113 -13.01 -0.19 2.56
N ILE A 114 -12.84 -1.47 2.22
CA ILE A 114 -11.81 -1.96 1.31
C ILE A 114 -12.54 -2.44 0.06
N VAL A 115 -12.59 -1.58 -0.96
CA VAL A 115 -13.28 -1.88 -2.21
C VAL A 115 -12.28 -2.43 -3.20
N TYR A 116 -12.33 -3.74 -3.41
CA TYR A 116 -11.51 -4.42 -4.42
C TYR A 116 -12.01 -4.07 -5.84
N GLN A 117 -11.19 -3.36 -6.61
CA GLN A 117 -11.50 -3.03 -8.01
C GLN A 117 -10.58 -3.77 -8.98
N PRO A 118 -11.11 -4.70 -9.80
CA PRO A 118 -10.30 -5.49 -10.74
C PRO A 118 -9.67 -4.64 -11.86
N ALA A 119 -10.26 -3.50 -12.21
CA ALA A 119 -9.72 -2.60 -13.24
C ALA A 119 -8.35 -2.00 -12.85
N ILE A 120 -8.12 -1.74 -11.55
CA ILE A 120 -6.82 -1.27 -11.03
C ILE A 120 -5.79 -2.41 -11.07
N ALA A 121 -6.23 -3.65 -10.81
CA ALA A 121 -5.39 -4.84 -10.96
C ALA A 121 -4.92 -5.03 -12.40
N ASP A 122 -5.80 -4.84 -13.38
CA ASP A 122 -5.48 -4.99 -14.80
C ASP A 122 -4.56 -3.88 -15.32
N GLN A 123 -4.73 -2.64 -14.84
CA GLN A 123 -3.79 -1.55 -15.17
C GLN A 123 -2.40 -1.74 -14.56
N LEU A 124 -2.31 -2.23 -13.32
CA LEU A 124 -1.03 -2.58 -12.68
C LEU A 124 -0.36 -3.76 -13.40
N ARG A 125 -1.14 -4.77 -13.81
CA ARG A 125 -0.66 -5.93 -14.56
C ARG A 125 -0.11 -5.54 -15.94
N ASN A 126 -0.70 -4.54 -16.61
CA ASN A 126 -0.25 -4.06 -17.92
C ASN A 126 0.92 -3.07 -17.87
N ARG A 127 1.10 -2.30 -16.79
CA ARG A 127 2.18 -1.28 -16.70
C ARG A 127 3.41 -1.69 -15.87
N VAL A 128 3.30 -2.64 -14.95
CA VAL A 128 4.37 -2.98 -13.97
C VAL A 128 4.98 -4.37 -14.20
N GLY A 129 4.46 -5.15 -15.15
CA GLY A 129 4.97 -6.48 -15.48
C GLY A 129 4.25 -7.61 -14.72
N SER A 130 4.24 -8.77 -15.37
CA SER A 130 3.38 -9.94 -15.08
C SER A 130 3.28 -10.33 -13.60
N PHE A 131 2.14 -10.00 -12.98
CA PHE A 131 1.69 -10.64 -11.75
C PHE A 131 1.04 -11.98 -12.09
N VAL A 132 1.80 -13.07 -11.99
CA VAL A 132 1.25 -14.42 -12.05
C VAL A 132 0.46 -14.67 -10.76
N ARG A 133 -0.82 -15.03 -10.89
CA ARG A 133 -1.62 -15.52 -9.75
C ARG A 133 -0.94 -16.76 -9.21
N VAL A 134 -0.59 -16.78 -7.92
CA VAL A 134 -0.25 -18.02 -7.21
C VAL A 134 -1.58 -18.73 -6.92
N PRO A 135 -1.89 -19.88 -7.56
CA PRO A 135 -3.10 -20.61 -7.26
C PRO A 135 -2.87 -21.41 -5.97
N GLY A 136 -3.67 -21.12 -4.94
CA GLY A 136 -4.04 -22.06 -3.88
C GLY A 136 -3.04 -22.28 -2.73
N GLY A 137 -3.58 -22.29 -1.50
CA GLY A 137 -3.00 -23.05 -0.39
C GLY A 137 -2.96 -22.32 0.95
N TRP A 138 -4.11 -22.15 1.61
CA TRP A 138 -4.11 -22.01 3.07
C TRP A 138 -3.52 -23.30 3.64
N THR A 139 -2.39 -23.20 4.35
CA THR A 139 -1.84 -24.35 5.09
C THR A 139 -2.35 -24.24 6.53
N PRO A 140 -3.18 -25.17 7.02
CA PRO A 140 -3.52 -25.19 8.44
C PRO A 140 -2.27 -25.57 9.24
N LEU A 141 -1.90 -24.74 10.21
CA LEU A 141 -0.95 -25.08 11.27
C LEU A 141 -1.57 -26.19 12.12
N ASN A 142 -1.13 -27.43 11.93
CA ASN A 142 -1.47 -28.54 12.80
C ASN A 142 -0.36 -28.69 13.85
N ARG A 143 -0.74 -28.73 15.13
CA ARG A 143 0.10 -29.16 16.25
C ARG A 143 -0.51 -30.41 16.84
#